data_AF-A0A7W3ZQZ7-F1
#
_entry.id   AF-A0A7W3ZQZ7-F1
#
_cell.length_a   1.000
_cell.length_b   1.000
_cell.length_c   1.000
_cell.angle_alpha   90.00
_cell.angle_beta   90.00
_cell.angle_gamma   90.00
#
_symmetry.space_group_name_H-M   'P 1'
#
loop_
_entity.id
_entity.type
_entity.pdbx_description
1 polymer ?
#
loop_
_entity_poly.entity_id
_entity_poly.type
_entity_poly.pdbx_seq_one_letter_code
_entity_poly.pdbx_strand_id
1 'polypeptide(L)'
;SALAGYGGIFQRNTRASGVIPQISVMLGPCAGGAAYSPALTDFVFMVRDTSQMFITGPDVVQAVTGEQISQNGLGGADVHAGTS
;
A
#
# COMPACT_ATOMS: atom_id res chain seq x y z
N SER A 1 5.16 7.98 -19.16
CA SER A 1 4.21 6.89 -18.87
C SER A 1 3.83 6.92 -17.39
N ALA A 2 2.71 6.30 -16.99
CA ALA A 2 2.29 6.24 -15.58
C ALA A 2 3.37 5.59 -14.68
N LEU A 3 4.06 4.55 -15.17
CA LEU A 3 5.17 3.90 -14.45
C LEU A 3 6.34 4.87 -14.16
N ALA A 4 6.72 5.71 -15.14
CA ALA A 4 7.77 6.71 -14.93
C ALA A 4 7.35 7.76 -13.88
N GLY A 5 6.06 8.09 -13.83
CA GLY A 5 5.50 8.97 -12.79
C GLY A 5 5.68 8.39 -11.39
N TYR A 6 5.33 7.11 -11.19
CA TYR A 6 5.56 6.40 -9.93
C TYR A 6 7.04 6.36 -9.55
N GLY A 7 7.93 6.01 -10.50
CA GLY A 7 9.37 5.98 -10.25
C GLY A 7 9.94 7.32 -9.77
N GLY A 8 9.48 8.43 -10.34
CA GLY A 8 9.86 9.77 -9.90
C GLY A 8 9.38 10.11 -8.48
N ILE A 9 8.21 9.62 -8.07
CA ILE A 9 7.70 9.78 -6.69
C ILE A 9 8.57 8.97 -5.73
N PHE A 10 8.83 7.69 -6.04
CA PHE A 10 9.63 6.82 -5.17
C PHE A 10 11.03 7.38 -4.95
N GLN A 11 11.68 7.87 -6.02
CA GLN A 11 13.01 8.49 -5.92
C GLN A 11 13.03 9.69 -4.97
N ARG A 12 11.96 10.50 -4.96
CA ARG A 12 11.85 11.64 -4.04
C ARG A 12 11.64 11.18 -2.61
N ASN A 13 10.75 10.20 -2.38
CA ASN A 13 10.51 9.67 -1.04
C ASN A 13 11.80 9.08 -0.44
N THR A 14 12.55 8.31 -1.23
CA THR A 14 13.84 7.74 -0.81
C THR A 14 14.86 8.83 -0.47
N ARG A 15 14.95 9.90 -1.27
CA ARG A 15 15.86 11.03 -0.99
C ARG A 15 15.46 11.85 0.23
N ALA A 16 14.17 11.90 0.55
CA ALA A 16 13.62 12.63 1.68
C ALA A 16 13.66 11.83 2.99
N SER A 17 13.82 10.50 2.92
CA SER A 17 13.84 9.60 4.09
C SER A 17 14.97 9.97 5.05
N GLY A 18 14.62 10.17 6.32
CA GLY A 18 15.55 10.63 7.36
C GLY A 18 15.95 12.11 7.28
N VAL A 19 15.44 12.87 6.29
CA VAL A 19 15.70 14.31 6.13
C VAL A 19 14.49 15.13 6.55
N ILE A 20 13.30 14.77 6.08
CA ILE A 20 12.02 15.36 6.51
C ILE A 20 11.05 14.25 6.90
N PRO A 21 10.17 14.45 7.90
CA PRO A 21 9.13 13.50 8.23
C PRO A 21 8.14 13.34 7.08
N GLN A 22 7.89 12.10 6.68
CA GLN A 22 6.97 11.68 5.64
C GLN A 22 5.86 10.83 6.25
N ILE A 23 4.62 11.30 6.15
CA ILE A 23 3.44 10.63 6.74
C ILE A 23 2.46 10.29 5.62
N SER A 24 2.05 9.02 5.58
CA SER A 24 1.05 8.50 4.65
C SER A 24 -0.23 8.16 5.38
N VAL A 25 -1.37 8.64 4.87
CA VAL A 25 -2.69 8.35 5.45
C VAL A 25 -3.57 7.70 4.39
N MET A 26 -3.87 6.43 4.56
CA MET A 26 -4.69 5.64 3.66
C MET A 26 -6.16 5.83 4.03
N LEU A 27 -6.89 6.52 3.16
CA LEU A 27 -8.32 6.84 3.32
C LEU A 27 -9.22 6.02 2.39
N GLY A 28 -8.64 5.07 1.65
CA GLY A 28 -9.33 4.27 0.64
C GLY A 28 -8.43 3.17 0.07
N PRO A 29 -8.84 2.53 -1.04
CA PRO A 29 -8.06 1.49 -1.68
C PRO A 29 -6.74 2.02 -2.26
N CYS A 30 -5.64 1.33 -1.97
CA CYS A 30 -4.30 1.61 -2.45
C CYS A 30 -3.68 0.33 -3.05
N ALA A 31 -3.73 0.19 -4.37
CA ALA A 31 -3.35 -1.05 -5.05
C ALA A 31 -2.11 -0.89 -5.96
N GLY A 32 -1.33 -1.96 -6.07
CA GLY A 32 -0.23 -2.05 -7.02
C GLY A 32 0.89 -1.05 -6.75
N GLY A 33 1.31 -0.34 -7.80
CA GLY A 33 2.43 0.60 -7.72
C GLY A 33 2.24 1.70 -6.68
N ALA A 34 0.99 2.12 -6.41
CA ALA A 34 0.71 3.17 -5.44
C ALA A 34 1.12 2.78 -4.00
N ALA A 35 1.03 1.49 -3.65
CA ALA A 35 1.34 0.99 -2.32
C ALA A 35 2.84 1.09 -1.96
N TYR A 36 3.73 1.19 -2.96
CA TYR A 36 5.17 1.38 -2.69
C TYR A 36 5.50 2.76 -2.15
N SER A 37 4.72 3.80 -2.46
CA SER A 37 5.02 5.15 -1.95
C SER A 37 4.84 5.21 -0.42
N PRO A 38 3.69 4.79 0.17
CA PRO A 38 3.52 4.71 1.62
C PRO A 38 4.56 3.83 2.32
N ALA A 39 4.96 2.73 1.68
CA ALA A 39 6.00 1.84 2.22
C ALA A 39 7.39 2.51 2.37
N LEU A 40 7.63 3.63 1.69
CA LEU A 40 8.87 4.42 1.77
C LEU A 40 8.77 5.61 2.74
N THR A 41 7.58 5.86 3.31
CA THR A 41 7.37 6.95 4.28
C THR A 41 7.56 6.47 5.71
N ASP A 42 7.73 7.41 6.65
CA ASP A 42 8.09 7.09 8.04
C ASP A 42 6.93 6.50 8.83
N PHE A 43 5.70 6.95 8.55
CA PHE A 43 4.49 6.46 9.22
C PHE A 43 3.37 6.24 8.22
N VAL A 44 2.65 5.13 8.40
CA VAL A 44 1.45 4.80 7.62
C VAL A 44 0.27 4.65 8.58
N PHE A 45 -0.77 5.45 8.37
CA PHE A 45 -2.04 5.34 9.10
C PHE A 45 -3.13 4.86 8.15
N MET A 46 -3.92 3.89 8.59
CA MET A 46 -5.00 3.29 7.80
C MET A 46 -6.32 3.41 8.53
N VAL A 47 -7.40 3.70 7.80
CA VAL A 47 -8.75 3.73 8.35
C VAL A 47 -9.37 2.33 8.22
N ARG A 48 -9.80 1.77 9.35
CA ARG A 48 -10.48 0.47 9.40
C ARG A 48 -11.72 0.47 8.50
N ASP A 49 -11.98 -0.67 7.89
CA ASP A 49 -13.10 -0.98 6.98
C ASP A 49 -13.13 -0.21 5.65
N THR A 50 -12.52 0.98 5.57
CA THR A 50 -12.56 1.82 4.36
C THR A 50 -11.27 1.81 3.56
N SER A 51 -10.12 1.52 4.18
CA SER A 51 -8.82 1.51 3.50
C SER A 51 -8.23 0.10 3.40
N GLN A 52 -7.59 -0.16 2.26
CA GLN A 52 -6.90 -1.41 1.97
C GLN A 52 -5.62 -1.11 1.20
N MET A 53 -4.55 -1.86 1.45
CA MET A 53 -3.29 -1.74 0.72
C MET A 53 -2.78 -3.11 0.29
N PHE A 54 -2.44 -3.28 -0.99
CA PHE A 54 -1.88 -4.53 -1.51
C PHE A 54 -1.19 -4.32 -2.86
N ILE A 55 -0.18 -5.13 -3.18
CA ILE A 55 0.47 -5.10 -4.49
C ILE A 55 -0.42 -5.74 -5.56
N THR A 56 -1.06 -6.85 -5.22
CA THR A 56 -1.89 -7.64 -6.13
C THR A 56 -3.23 -7.88 -5.46
N GLY A 57 -4.33 -7.61 -6.16
CA GLY A 57 -5.68 -7.72 -5.59
C GLY A 57 -6.17 -9.16 -5.42
N PRO A 58 -7.26 -9.37 -4.67
CA PRO A 58 -7.78 -10.70 -4.36
C PRO A 58 -8.13 -11.55 -5.59
N ASP A 59 -8.66 -10.94 -6.65
CA ASP A 59 -9.04 -11.67 -7.87
C ASP A 59 -7.83 -12.35 -8.54
N VAL A 60 -6.68 -11.67 -8.50
CA VAL A 60 -5.42 -12.22 -9.06
C VAL A 60 -4.83 -13.27 -8.12
N VAL A 61 -4.93 -13.07 -6.81
CA VAL A 61 -4.56 -14.10 -5.83
C VAL A 61 -5.37 -15.36 -6.08
N GLN A 62 -6.69 -15.25 -6.19
CA GLN A 62 -7.56 -16.39 -6.49
C GLN A 62 -7.22 -17.06 -7.82
N ALA A 63 -6.98 -16.28 -8.88
CA ALA A 63 -6.66 -16.83 -10.19
C ALA A 63 -5.33 -17.61 -10.22
N VAL A 64 -4.35 -17.21 -9.41
CA VAL A 64 -3.00 -17.79 -9.42
C VAL A 64 -2.81 -18.88 -8.36
N THR A 65 -3.37 -18.70 -7.16
CA THR A 65 -3.16 -19.60 -6.02
C THR A 65 -4.39 -20.45 -5.69
N GLY A 66 -5.58 -20.05 -6.16
CA GLY A 66 -6.86 -20.66 -5.78
C GLY A 66 -7.40 -20.21 -4.42
N GLU A 67 -6.66 -19.36 -3.69
CA GLU A 67 -7.08 -18.86 -2.38
C GLU A 67 -8.18 -17.80 -2.52
N GLN A 68 -9.27 -17.98 -1.76
CA GLN A 68 -10.35 -16.99 -1.68
C GLN A 68 -10.17 -16.12 -0.44
N ILE A 69 -9.86 -14.84 -0.65
CA ILE A 69 -9.65 -13.87 0.41
C ILE A 69 -10.38 -12.57 0.07
N SER A 70 -10.89 -11.87 1.09
CA SER A 70 -11.55 -10.57 0.88
C SER A 70 -10.52 -9.44 0.76
N GLN A 71 -10.92 -8.26 0.27
CA GLN A 71 -10.01 -7.09 0.24
C GLN A 71 -9.51 -6.70 1.64
N ASN A 72 -10.41 -6.66 2.63
CA ASN A 72 -10.02 -6.40 4.02
C ASN A 72 -9.18 -7.53 4.62
N GLY A 73 -9.46 -8.78 4.26
CA GLY A 73 -8.65 -9.92 4.70
C GLY A 73 -7.25 -9.95 4.10
N LEU A 74 -7.09 -9.43 2.88
CA LEU A 74 -5.81 -9.40 2.18
C LEU A 74 -4.92 -8.24 2.62
N GLY A 75 -5.49 -7.06 2.83
CA GLY A 75 -4.71 -5.85 3.07
C GLY A 75 -5.46 -4.75 3.81
N GLY A 76 -6.47 -5.11 4.62
CA GLY A 76 -7.19 -4.14 5.45
C GLY A 76 -6.34 -3.59 6.59
N ALA A 77 -6.82 -2.51 7.21
CA ALA A 77 -6.10 -1.85 8.31
C ALA A 77 -5.73 -2.79 9.47
N ASP A 78 -6.60 -3.72 9.87
CA ASP A 78 -6.30 -4.63 10.98
C ASP A 78 -5.20 -5.67 10.61
N VAL A 79 -5.09 -6.04 9.34
CA VAL A 79 -4.01 -6.92 8.84
C VAL A 79 -2.67 -6.20 8.94
N HIS A 80 -2.61 -4.96 8.44
CA HIS A 80 -1.42 -4.10 8.48
C HIS A 80 -1.09 -3.52 9.87
N ALA A 81 -1.95 -3.72 10.87
CA ALA A 81 -1.67 -3.33 12.25
C ALA A 81 -1.30 -4.52 13.12
N GLY A 82 -1.81 -5.72 12.81
CA GLY A 82 -1.65 -6.92 13.62
C GLY A 82 -0.56 -7.88 13.16
N THR A 83 -0.23 -7.90 11.87
CA THR A 83 0.63 -8.94 11.29
C THR A 83 1.80 -8.39 10.48
N SER A 84 1.60 -7.29 9.74
CA SER A 84 2.57 -6.81 8.73
C SER A 84 2.79 -5.32 8.81
#